data_AF-N6UJU8-F1
#
_entry.id   AF-N6UJU8-F1
#
_cell.length_a   1.000
_cell.length_b   1.000
_cell.length_c   1.000
_cell.angle_alpha   90.00
_cell.angle_beta   90.00
_cell.angle_gamma   90.00
#
_symmetry.space_group_name_H-M   'P 1'
#
loop_
_entity.id
_entity.type
_entity.pdbx_description
1 polymer ?
#
loop_
_entity_poly.entity_id
_entity_poly.type
_entity_poly.pdbx_seq_one_letter_code
_entity_poly.pdbx_strand_id
1 'polypeptide(L)'
;ITLTNSTVALKTAAESKLEICAIERHPLLEAYLPIEAELLPVWSKQTTTFGEYLINTISTTLSLVGDVRNPQQILSREIHVNHSKVLGIEFDQFTSKETFFDYEKMPLLTVTYDPAGLPLTYTPYNGADVLNITYDSFNRMDG
;
A
#
# COMPACT_ATOMS: atom_id res chain seq x y z
N ILE A 1 -25.08 -3.73 4.95
CA ILE A 1 -23.94 -3.15 4.20
C ILE A 1 -24.55 -2.23 3.16
N THR A 2 -24.04 -1.00 3.03
CA THR A 2 -24.50 -0.03 2.03
C THR A 2 -23.36 0.29 1.09
N LEU A 3 -23.64 0.29 -0.22
CA LEU A 3 -22.69 0.65 -1.28
C LEU A 3 -23.18 1.93 -1.95
N THR A 4 -22.43 3.02 -1.85
CA THR A 4 -22.81 4.30 -2.47
C THR A 4 -21.55 5.11 -2.76
N ASN A 5 -21.40 5.63 -3.98
CA ASN A 5 -20.28 6.50 -4.37
C ASN A 5 -18.90 5.96 -3.93
N SER A 6 -18.58 4.73 -4.34
CA SER A 6 -17.31 4.06 -3.99
C SER A 6 -17.06 3.93 -2.47
N THR A 7 -18.12 3.97 -1.67
CA THR A 7 -18.09 3.80 -0.21
C THR A 7 -18.85 2.53 0.17
N VAL A 8 -18.23 1.74 1.03
CA VAL A 8 -18.83 0.59 1.73
C VAL A 8 -19.03 1.00 3.18
N ALA A 9 -20.26 0.90 3.66
CA ALA A 9 -20.59 1.14 5.07
C ALA A 9 -21.17 -0.10 5.74
N LEU A 10 -20.69 -0.40 6.94
CA LEU A 10 -21.17 -1.45 7.83
C LEU A 10 -21.54 -0.83 9.18
N LYS A 11 -22.71 -1.22 9.71
CA LYS A 11 -23.07 -0.98 11.11
C LYS A 11 -23.10 -2.32 11.83
N THR A 12 -22.49 -2.40 13.00
CA THR A 12 -22.49 -3.60 13.83
C THR A 12 -23.57 -3.51 14.91
N ALA A 13 -23.87 -4.64 15.54
CA ALA A 13 -24.81 -4.71 16.66
C ALA A 13 -24.32 -3.95 17.93
N ALA A 14 -23.03 -3.61 18.01
CA ALA A 14 -22.43 -2.87 19.11
C ALA A 14 -22.42 -1.34 18.87
N GLU A 15 -23.34 -0.85 18.03
CA GLU A 15 -23.42 0.57 17.61
C GLU A 15 -22.14 1.12 16.94
N SER A 16 -21.21 0.26 16.55
CA SER A 16 -20.04 0.69 15.79
C SER A 16 -20.36 0.81 14.31
N LYS A 17 -19.77 1.82 13.68
CA LYS A 17 -19.89 2.11 12.26
C LYS A 17 -18.52 2.02 11.62
N LEU A 18 -18.41 1.27 10.53
CA LEU A 18 -17.23 1.19 9.68
C LEU A 18 -17.59 1.75 8.31
N GLU A 19 -16.81 2.70 7.82
CA GLU A 19 -16.91 3.25 6.48
C GLU A 19 -15.57 3.09 5.79
N ILE A 20 -15.59 2.55 4.58
CA ILE A 20 -14.41 2.37 3.75
C ILE A 20 -14.72 3.03 2.42
N CYS A 21 -13.84 3.90 1.94
CA CYS A 21 -14.02 4.66 0.71
C CYS A 21 -12.84 4.43 -0.24
N ALA A 22 -13.13 4.27 -1.52
CA ALA A 22 -12.14 4.34 -2.60
C ALA A 22 -12.17 5.75 -3.21
N ILE A 23 -11.27 6.62 -2.73
CA ILE A 23 -11.24 8.05 -3.09
C ILE A 23 -9.92 8.49 -3.72
N GLU A 24 -8.85 7.72 -3.57
CA GLU A 24 -7.55 8.01 -4.20
C GLU A 24 -7.46 7.34 -5.57
N ARG A 25 -6.70 7.94 -6.48
CA ARG A 25 -6.40 7.37 -7.79
C ARG A 25 -4.98 6.82 -7.78
N HIS A 26 -4.73 5.77 -8.56
CA HIS A 26 -3.39 5.21 -8.63
C HIS A 26 -2.48 6.12 -9.48
N PRO A 27 -1.35 6.63 -8.96
CA PRO A 27 -0.58 7.67 -9.64
C PRO A 27 0.05 7.19 -10.96
N LEU A 28 0.41 5.91 -11.08
CA LEU A 28 0.83 5.33 -12.38
C LEU A 28 -0.31 5.32 -13.40
N LEU A 29 -1.55 5.00 -12.98
CA LEU A 29 -2.68 5.05 -13.89
C LEU A 29 -2.99 6.49 -14.27
N GLU A 30 -2.96 7.43 -13.33
CA GLU A 30 -3.17 8.85 -13.68
C GLU A 30 -2.17 9.37 -14.71
N ALA A 31 -0.90 8.95 -14.61
CA ALA A 31 0.15 9.37 -15.53
C ALA A 31 0.00 8.78 -16.94
N TYR A 32 -0.41 7.52 -17.06
CA TYR A 32 -0.39 6.78 -18.35
C TYR A 32 -1.76 6.43 -18.92
N LEU A 33 -2.77 6.27 -18.06
CA LEU A 33 -4.11 5.74 -18.33
C LEU A 33 -5.17 6.51 -17.50
N PRO A 34 -5.35 7.82 -17.77
CA PRO A 34 -6.13 8.69 -16.88
C PRO A 34 -7.60 8.29 -16.78
N ILE A 35 -8.20 7.77 -17.87
CA ILE A 35 -9.59 7.31 -17.87
C ILE A 35 -9.75 6.11 -16.94
N GLU A 36 -8.85 5.14 -17.04
CA GLU A 36 -8.82 3.95 -16.19
C GLU A 36 -8.60 4.32 -14.72
N ALA A 37 -7.77 5.34 -14.45
CA ALA A 37 -7.57 5.87 -13.10
C ALA A 37 -8.86 6.42 -12.49
N GLU A 38 -9.75 7.03 -13.28
CA GLU A 38 -11.05 7.50 -12.80
C GLU A 38 -12.03 6.35 -12.53
N LEU A 39 -11.95 5.28 -13.34
CA LEU A 39 -12.84 4.13 -13.25
C LEU A 39 -12.48 3.17 -12.11
N LEU A 40 -11.22 3.18 -11.66
CA LEU A 40 -10.70 2.24 -10.67
C LEU A 40 -10.02 2.97 -9.49
N PRO A 41 -10.79 3.71 -8.66
CA PRO A 41 -10.24 4.32 -7.46
C PRO A 41 -9.78 3.24 -6.48
N VAL A 42 -8.74 3.55 -5.71
CA VAL A 42 -8.13 2.66 -4.74
C VAL A 42 -8.78 2.87 -3.38
N TRP A 43 -9.08 1.77 -2.67
CA TRP A 43 -9.50 1.80 -1.28
C TRP A 43 -8.43 2.46 -0.42
N SER A 44 -8.70 3.69 0.01
CA SER A 44 -7.67 4.58 0.53
C SER A 44 -8.05 5.24 1.84
N LYS A 45 -9.31 5.15 2.27
CA LYS A 45 -9.73 5.71 3.54
C LYS A 45 -10.69 4.76 4.25
N GLN A 46 -10.43 4.54 5.53
CA GLN A 46 -11.28 3.81 6.43
C GLN A 46 -11.54 4.66 7.67
N THR A 47 -12.81 4.85 8.01
CA THR A 47 -13.24 5.50 9.25
C THR A 47 -14.01 4.51 10.08
N THR A 48 -13.61 4.32 11.33
CA THR A 48 -14.34 3.50 12.30
C THR A 48 -14.82 4.39 13.44
N THR A 49 -16.11 4.38 13.70
CA THR A 49 -16.73 5.13 14.80
C THR A 49 -17.30 4.13 15.81
N PHE A 50 -16.95 4.30 17.08
CA PHE A 50 -17.51 3.56 18.20
C PHE A 50 -18.23 4.53 19.13
N GLY A 51 -19.54 4.32 19.33
CA GLY A 51 -20.38 5.27 20.08
C GLY A 51 -20.40 6.66 19.43
N GLU A 52 -20.45 7.71 20.25
CA GLU A 52 -20.58 9.09 19.75
C GLU A 52 -19.23 9.81 19.49
N TYR A 53 -18.14 9.40 20.17
CA TYR A 53 -16.92 10.21 20.22
C TYR A 53 -15.65 9.52 19.77
N LEU A 54 -15.61 8.18 19.75
CA LEU A 54 -14.38 7.46 19.39
C LEU A 54 -14.33 7.23 17.88
N ILE A 55 -13.56 8.06 17.18
CA ILE A 55 -13.37 7.96 15.73
C ILE A 55 -11.90 7.61 15.46
N ASN A 56 -11.68 6.52 14.74
CA ASN A 56 -10.38 6.13 14.22
C ASN A 56 -10.40 6.22 12.69
N THR A 57 -9.46 6.96 12.12
CA THR A 57 -9.31 7.10 10.67
C THR A 57 -7.99 6.50 10.24
N ILE A 58 -8.03 5.58 9.28
CA ILE A 58 -6.86 5.05 8.58
C ILE A 58 -6.94 5.55 7.14
N SER A 59 -5.85 6.10 6.63
CA SER A 59 -5.78 6.52 5.23
C SER A 59 -4.48 6.07 4.59
N THR A 60 -4.55 5.72 3.31
CA THR A 60 -3.43 5.34 2.47
C THR A 60 -3.28 6.35 1.36
N THR A 61 -2.12 6.98 1.25
CA THR A 61 -1.77 7.87 0.12
C THR A 61 -0.78 7.17 -0.80
N LEU A 62 -0.89 7.44 -2.10
CA LEU A 62 -0.01 6.91 -3.13
C LEU A 62 0.61 8.07 -3.92
N SER A 63 1.90 8.00 -4.21
CA SER A 63 2.60 9.03 -4.98
C SER A 63 3.75 8.44 -5.80
N LEU A 64 4.14 9.14 -6.87
CA LEU A 64 5.34 8.84 -7.64
C LEU A 64 6.44 9.83 -7.27
N VAL A 65 7.61 9.30 -6.91
CA VAL A 65 8.78 10.08 -6.51
C VAL A 65 9.90 9.84 -7.52
N GLY A 66 10.45 10.93 -8.07
CA GLY A 66 11.52 10.90 -9.06
C GLY A 66 11.25 11.81 -10.26
N ASP A 67 12.13 11.78 -11.26
CA ASP A 67 11.94 12.52 -12.51
C ASP A 67 10.77 11.92 -13.30
N VAL A 68 9.76 12.73 -13.62
CA VAL A 68 8.57 12.32 -14.38
C VAL A 68 8.88 11.88 -15.81
N ARG A 69 10.07 12.24 -16.33
CA ARG A 69 10.55 11.78 -17.64
C ARG A 69 11.15 10.39 -17.59
N ASN A 70 11.50 9.91 -16.40
CA ASN A 70 11.99 8.56 -16.22
C ASN A 70 10.78 7.62 -16.07
N PRO A 71 10.59 6.62 -16.95
CA PRO A 71 9.51 5.65 -16.79
C PRO A 71 9.65 4.81 -15.51
N GLN A 72 10.86 4.71 -14.96
CA GLN A 72 11.14 3.99 -13.71
C GLN A 72 11.30 4.99 -12.57
N GLN A 73 10.25 5.11 -11.76
CA GLN A 73 10.20 5.99 -10.58
C GLN A 73 10.00 5.16 -9.31
N ILE A 74 10.06 5.81 -8.15
CA ILE A 74 9.68 5.19 -6.88
C ILE A 74 8.18 5.37 -6.68
N LEU A 75 7.44 4.27 -6.55
CA LEU A 75 6.04 4.29 -6.10
C LEU A 75 6.05 4.31 -4.57
N SER A 76 5.63 5.43 -3.98
CA SER A 76 5.52 5.60 -2.53
C SER A 76 4.08 5.43 -2.08
N ARG A 77 3.89 4.66 -1.01
CA ARG A 77 2.63 4.42 -0.33
C ARG A 77 2.82 4.73 1.16
N GLU A 78 2.05 5.66 1.69
CA GLU A 78 2.07 5.97 3.12
C GLU A 78 0.74 5.59 3.77
N ILE A 79 0.82 4.93 4.92
CA ILE A 79 -0.34 4.63 5.76
C ILE A 79 -0.32 5.59 6.95
N HIS A 80 -1.43 6.27 7.15
CA HIS A 80 -1.66 7.21 8.23
C HIS A 80 -2.77 6.70 9.12
N VAL A 81 -2.60 6.84 10.44
CA VAL A 81 -3.64 6.59 11.44
C VAL A 81 -3.85 7.88 12.21
N ASN A 82 -5.09 8.35 12.24
CA ASN A 82 -5.50 9.59 12.90
C ASN A 82 -4.58 10.78 12.54
N HIS A 83 -4.28 10.93 11.24
CA HIS A 83 -3.44 11.99 10.65
C HIS A 83 -1.94 11.89 10.94
N SER A 84 -1.48 10.80 11.56
CA SER A 84 -0.05 10.53 11.77
C SER A 84 0.41 9.39 10.89
N LYS A 85 1.53 9.56 10.18
CA LYS A 85 2.14 8.48 9.39
C LYS A 85 2.61 7.37 10.33
N VAL A 86 2.22 6.13 10.04
CA VAL A 86 2.63 4.95 10.81
C VAL A 86 3.51 3.99 10.03
N LEU A 87 3.37 3.97 8.69
CA LEU A 87 4.13 3.07 7.83
C LEU A 87 4.36 3.75 6.46
N GLY A 88 5.59 3.73 5.98
CA GLY A 88 5.93 4.09 4.61
C GLY A 88 6.32 2.83 3.83
N ILE A 89 5.96 2.77 2.56
CA ILE A 89 6.35 1.69 1.65
C ILE A 89 6.79 2.32 0.34
N GLU A 90 8.01 2.06 -0.09
CA GLU A 90 8.53 2.56 -1.35
C GLU A 90 8.92 1.38 -2.25
N PHE A 91 8.35 1.33 -3.46
CA PHE A 91 8.74 0.38 -4.49
C PHE A 91 9.58 1.09 -5.56
N ASP A 92 10.86 0.75 -5.64
CA ASP A 92 11.77 1.21 -6.69
C ASP A 92 11.60 0.34 -7.93
N GLN A 93 10.99 0.92 -8.97
CA GLN A 93 10.73 0.24 -10.25
C GLN A 93 11.99 -0.08 -11.05
N PHE A 94 13.13 0.56 -10.75
CA PHE A 94 14.39 0.27 -11.45
C PHE A 94 15.06 -0.98 -10.88
N THR A 95 15.11 -1.08 -9.55
CA THR A 95 15.77 -2.19 -8.85
C THR A 95 14.83 -3.33 -8.47
N SER A 96 13.53 -3.20 -8.75
CA SER A 96 12.49 -4.13 -8.31
C SER A 96 12.60 -4.43 -6.82
N LYS A 97 12.64 -3.36 -6.02
CA LYS A 97 12.84 -3.42 -4.56
C LYS A 97 11.72 -2.69 -3.83
N GLU A 98 11.03 -3.39 -2.94
CA GLU A 98 10.07 -2.80 -2.00
C GLU A 98 10.75 -2.61 -0.64
N THR A 99 10.72 -1.39 -0.10
CA THR A 99 11.27 -1.09 1.24
C THR A 99 10.16 -0.55 2.14
N PHE A 100 10.02 -1.16 3.30
CA PHE A 100 9.10 -0.77 4.36
C PHE A 100 9.83 0.11 5.36
N PHE A 101 9.19 1.18 5.79
CA PHE A 101 9.74 2.17 6.71
C PHE A 101 8.79 2.44 7.85
N ASP A 102 9.34 2.77 9.02
CA ASP A 102 8.56 3.31 10.12
C ASP A 102 8.19 4.80 9.92
N TYR A 103 7.63 5.41 10.97
CA TYR A 103 7.22 6.81 10.96
C TYR A 103 8.41 7.78 10.80
N GLU A 104 9.62 7.42 11.26
CA GLU A 104 10.85 8.22 11.17
C GLU A 104 11.61 8.00 9.87
N LYS A 105 11.08 7.17 8.95
CA LYS A 105 11.75 6.76 7.72
C LYS A 105 12.97 5.85 7.96
N MET A 106 13.01 5.15 9.10
CA MET A 106 13.96 4.06 9.29
C MET A 106 13.47 2.81 8.55
N PRO A 107 14.31 2.16 7.73
CA PRO A 107 13.94 0.94 7.04
C PRO A 107 13.69 -0.20 8.05
N LEU A 108 12.64 -0.98 7.81
CA LEU A 108 12.22 -2.12 8.62
C LEU A 108 12.49 -3.44 7.90
N LEU A 109 12.13 -3.49 6.61
CA LEU A 109 12.21 -4.65 5.76
C LEU A 109 12.47 -4.21 4.32
N THR A 110 13.32 -4.93 3.61
CA THR A 110 13.47 -4.85 2.16
C THR A 110 13.04 -6.17 1.54
N VAL A 111 12.22 -6.10 0.50
CA VAL A 111 11.88 -7.22 -0.37
C VAL A 111 12.44 -6.95 -1.77
N THR A 112 13.15 -7.90 -2.36
CA THR A 112 13.55 -7.83 -3.77
C THR A 112 12.72 -8.79 -4.61
N TYR A 113 12.54 -8.47 -5.88
CA TYR A 113 11.72 -9.25 -6.78
C TYR A 113 12.49 -9.63 -8.03
N ASP A 114 12.12 -10.75 -8.63
CA ASP A 114 12.60 -11.16 -9.94
C ASP A 114 11.91 -10.33 -11.07
N PRO A 115 12.32 -10.50 -12.34
CA PRO A 115 11.68 -9.81 -13.46
C PRO A 115 10.20 -10.16 -13.69
N ALA A 116 9.72 -11.28 -13.14
CA ALA A 116 8.31 -11.67 -13.19
C ALA A 116 7.48 -11.09 -12.02
N GLY A 117 8.13 -10.39 -11.08
CA GLY A 117 7.49 -9.81 -9.90
C GLY A 117 7.32 -10.80 -8.74
N LEU A 118 8.06 -11.91 -8.73
CA LEU A 118 8.08 -12.86 -7.62
C LEU A 118 9.08 -12.42 -6.55
N PRO A 119 8.71 -12.41 -5.26
CA PRO A 119 9.64 -12.07 -4.18
C PRO A 119 10.81 -13.06 -4.08
N LEU A 120 12.05 -12.58 -4.14
CA LEU A 120 13.26 -13.39 -4.04
C LEU A 120 13.84 -13.38 -2.63
N THR A 121 13.96 -12.22 -1.99
CA THR A 121 14.57 -12.11 -0.67
C THR A 121 13.80 -11.16 0.22
N TYR A 122 13.75 -11.50 1.51
CA TYR A 122 13.23 -10.67 2.59
C TYR A 122 14.39 -10.37 3.53
N THR A 123 14.82 -9.11 3.56
CA THR A 123 15.98 -8.64 4.33
C THR A 123 15.50 -7.71 5.44
N PRO A 124 15.42 -8.17 6.69
CA PRO A 124 15.14 -7.32 7.84
C PRO A 124 16.29 -6.34 8.11
N TYR A 125 16.00 -5.14 8.61
CA TYR A 125 17.05 -4.14 8.86
C TYR A 125 17.83 -4.37 10.16
N ASN A 126 17.21 -4.97 11.18
CA ASN A 126 17.79 -5.09 12.53
C ASN A 126 18.56 -6.40 12.79
N GLY A 127 19.27 -6.90 11.77
CA GLY A 127 20.19 -8.04 11.92
C GLY A 127 19.52 -9.40 12.15
N ALA A 128 18.21 -9.52 11.92
CA ALA A 128 17.55 -10.80 11.79
C ALA A 128 17.96 -11.50 10.49
N ASP A 129 17.84 -12.83 10.45
CA ASP A 129 18.25 -13.62 9.30
C ASP A 129 17.48 -13.26 8.04
N VAL A 130 18.22 -13.23 6.92
CA VAL A 130 17.64 -13.03 5.59
C VAL A 130 16.91 -14.30 5.16
N LEU A 131 15.66 -14.15 4.71
CA LEU A 131 14.89 -15.22 4.10
C LEU A 131 15.01 -15.13 2.58
N ASN A 132 15.51 -16.19 1.95
CA ASN A 132 15.55 -16.33 0.50
C ASN A 132 14.46 -17.31 0.05
N ILE A 133 13.82 -17.02 -1.07
CA ILE A 133 12.82 -17.87 -1.72
C ILE A 133 13.34 -18.27 -3.08
N THR A 134 13.25 -19.56 -3.37
CA THR A 134 13.50 -20.13 -4.69
C THR A 134 12.19 -20.60 -5.32
N TYR A 135 12.15 -20.62 -6.64
CA TYR A 135 10.98 -21.03 -7.40
C TYR A 135 11.36 -22.09 -8.42
N ASP A 136 10.46 -23.05 -8.63
CA ASP A 136 10.56 -24.01 -9.71
C ASP A 136 10.18 -23.37 -11.07
N SER A 137 10.28 -24.15 -12.14
CA SER A 137 9.93 -23.69 -13.49
C SER A 137 8.45 -23.32 -13.70
N PHE A 138 7.59 -23.59 -12.70
CA PHE A 138 6.17 -23.26 -12.71
C PHE A 138 5.84 -22.09 -11.75
N ASN A 139 6.86 -21.36 -11.27
CA ASN A 139 6.73 -20.25 -10.33
C ASN A 139 6.12 -20.67 -8.97
N ARG A 140 6.28 -21.94 -8.59
CA ARG A 140 5.89 -22.42 -7.26
C ARG A 140 7.10 -22.33 -6.35
N MET A 141 6.88 -21.97 -5.08
CA MET A 141 7.96 -21.96 -4.10
C MET A 141 8.59 -23.35 -4.03
N ASP A 142 9.89 -23.39 -4.26
CA ASP A 142 10.74 -24.58 -4.21
C ASP A 142 11.62 -24.48 -2.97
N GLY A 143 11.68 -25.54 -2.17
CA GLY A 143 12.26 -25.56 -0.82
C GLY A 143 13.12 -26.77 -0.56
#